data_AF-A0A4R4K915-F1
#
_entry.id   AF-A0A4R4K915-F1
#
_cell.length_a   1.000
_cell.length_b   1.000
_cell.length_c   1.000
_cell.angle_alpha   90.00
_cell.angle_beta   90.00
_cell.angle_gamma   90.00
#
_symmetry.space_group_name_H-M   'P 1'
#
loop_
_entity.id
_entity.type
_entity.pdbx_description
1 polymer ?
#
loop_
_entity_poly.entity_id
_entity_poly.type
_entity_poly.pdbx_seq_one_letter_code
_entity_poly.pdbx_strand_id
1 'polypeptide(L)'
;MKLLNQQNPLPLVVLWLVQVSFVLFLTAINPNHFTTIDSGFYLQSASMLLQGKGYTYLDQGQLIWNGIFPMGYSAAIAAVSWLSGLPVLWASKAVNLLASGTFLGLLYRWFGTRRAVFSGLILLLGPFLKLWAHTWSEPLFLVLLFGWAYLFFNHPSHYLPLFFLGLSLILVRYAGLFIISLSGLMAIQDFRQMRVNVGKIRLGLTLIWLVFFGSYLVLNFQKSGLWFGGERFSGDVPLSDTFLLFGKGLLNELLLARDSDFTSPDLLFWLALLAQILLFSILINQWRATHFWPKPPQFVSIPAFFYLIFLLILRLISPFDAPGFRLLSPLSFLVYWGIMFKLESFNFTKTSSWAAIGLLLLSWLHILPQTNLNTKLAAGAALLRQILAFH
;
A
#
# COMPACT_ATOMS: atom_id res chain seq x y z
N MET A 1 11.35 28.91 -7.35
CA MET A 1 10.57 28.38 -6.22
C MET A 1 9.72 29.52 -5.66
N LYS A 2 8.73 29.98 -6.45
CA LYS A 2 7.85 31.10 -6.12
C LYS A 2 6.98 30.69 -4.92
N LEU A 3 7.02 31.52 -3.88
CA LEU A 3 6.07 31.64 -2.78
C LEU A 3 5.06 30.49 -2.71
N LEU A 4 5.38 29.47 -1.90
CA LEU A 4 4.35 28.68 -1.23
C LEU A 4 3.51 29.69 -0.45
N ASN A 5 2.48 30.25 -1.09
CA ASN A 5 1.40 30.96 -0.42
C ASN A 5 1.07 30.13 0.81
N GLN A 6 1.02 30.75 1.98
CA GLN A 6 0.71 30.08 3.25
C GLN A 6 -0.63 29.35 3.11
N GLN A 7 -0.59 28.09 2.71
CA GLN A 7 -1.79 27.31 2.51
C GLN A 7 -2.08 26.57 3.81
N ASN A 8 -3.28 26.77 4.32
CA ASN A 8 -3.74 26.20 5.58
C ASN A 8 -3.66 24.65 5.53
N PRO A 9 -2.87 23.99 6.41
CA PRO A 9 -2.76 22.53 6.45
C PRO A 9 -4.00 21.85 7.05
N LEU A 10 -4.93 22.62 7.65
CA LEU A 10 -6.12 22.10 8.34
C LEU A 10 -6.93 21.07 7.52
N PRO A 11 -7.19 21.25 6.21
CA PRO A 11 -7.94 20.26 5.43
C PRO A 11 -7.26 18.89 5.38
N LEU A 12 -5.93 18.84 5.40
CA LEU A 12 -5.17 17.59 5.43
C LEU A 12 -5.25 16.92 6.80
N VAL A 13 -5.22 17.72 7.87
CA VAL A 13 -5.43 17.22 9.24
C VAL A 13 -6.83 16.63 9.37
N VAL A 14 -7.85 17.32 8.87
CA VAL A 14 -9.23 16.80 8.86
C VAL A 14 -9.32 15.50 8.05
N LEU A 15 -8.74 15.46 6.85
CA LEU A 15 -8.69 14.25 6.03
C LEU A 15 -8.02 13.08 6.76
N TRP A 16 -6.89 13.34 7.43
CA TRP A 16 -6.20 12.34 8.23
C TRP A 16 -7.04 11.85 9.41
N LEU A 17 -7.68 12.76 10.16
CA LEU A 17 -8.55 12.40 11.29
C LEU A 17 -9.77 11.57 10.84
N VAL A 18 -10.35 11.88 9.67
CA VAL A 18 -11.41 11.07 9.07
C VAL A 18 -10.90 9.67 8.77
N GLN A 19 -9.74 9.54 8.13
CA GLN A 19 -9.13 8.24 7.84
C GLN A 19 -8.82 7.45 9.12
N VAL A 20 -8.23 8.10 10.13
CA VAL A 20 -7.95 7.51 11.45
C VAL A 20 -9.23 6.96 12.06
N SER A 21 -10.31 7.75 12.04
CA SER A 21 -11.61 7.35 12.59
C SER A 21 -12.14 6.11 11.87
N PHE A 22 -12.09 6.07 10.54
CA PHE A 22 -12.51 4.88 9.77
C PHE A 22 -11.67 3.65 10.07
N VAL A 23 -10.34 3.77 10.09
CA VAL A 23 -9.43 2.64 10.35
C VAL A 23 -9.63 2.08 11.75
N LEU A 24 -9.77 2.95 12.76
CA LEU A 24 -10.01 2.53 14.14
C LEU A 24 -11.41 1.92 14.29
N PHE A 25 -12.43 2.51 13.67
CA PHE A 25 -13.78 1.95 13.65
C PHE A 25 -13.80 0.55 13.04
N LEU A 26 -13.22 0.37 11.85
CA LEU A 26 -13.08 -0.93 11.19
C LEU A 26 -12.36 -1.94 12.08
N THR A 27 -11.25 -1.53 12.69
CA THR A 27 -10.48 -2.38 13.62
C THR A 27 -11.31 -2.79 14.84
N ALA A 28 -12.14 -1.90 15.38
CA ALA A 28 -12.96 -2.17 16.55
C ALA A 28 -14.13 -3.12 16.25
N ILE A 29 -14.80 -2.97 15.10
CA ILE A 29 -15.98 -3.79 14.75
C ILE A 29 -15.63 -5.16 14.17
N ASN A 30 -14.40 -5.34 13.68
CA ASN A 30 -13.99 -6.62 13.12
C ASN A 30 -13.53 -7.55 14.25
N PRO A 31 -14.11 -8.77 14.41
CA PRO A 31 -13.78 -9.69 15.50
C PRO A 31 -12.29 -10.06 15.58
N ASN A 32 -11.58 -10.05 14.44
CA ASN A 32 -10.14 -10.33 14.42
C ASN A 32 -9.27 -9.07 14.42
N HIS A 33 -9.85 -7.88 14.60
CA HIS A 33 -9.16 -6.60 14.57
C HIS A 33 -8.33 -6.35 13.29
N PHE A 34 -8.82 -6.86 12.16
CA PHE A 34 -8.12 -6.83 10.88
C PHE A 34 -6.71 -7.47 10.96
N THR A 35 -6.58 -8.56 11.70
CA THR A 35 -5.36 -9.38 11.75
C THR A 35 -5.50 -10.62 10.86
N THR A 36 -4.38 -11.08 10.32
CA THR A 36 -4.26 -12.36 9.61
C THR A 36 -3.09 -13.17 10.17
N ILE A 37 -2.84 -14.36 9.63
CA ILE A 37 -1.67 -15.19 9.98
C ILE A 37 -0.37 -14.37 9.84
N ASP A 38 -0.25 -13.60 8.75
CA ASP A 38 0.89 -12.70 8.53
C ASP A 38 1.03 -11.63 9.61
N SER A 39 -0.08 -11.08 10.09
CA SER A 39 -0.07 -10.16 11.23
C SER A 39 0.50 -10.82 12.48
N GLY A 40 0.23 -12.11 12.69
CA GLY A 40 0.77 -12.89 13.79
C GLY A 40 2.30 -12.86 13.83
N PHE A 41 2.96 -13.12 12.70
CA PHE A 41 4.43 -13.06 12.61
C PHE A 41 4.98 -11.67 12.94
N TYR A 42 4.36 -10.60 12.42
CA TYR A 42 4.82 -9.23 12.72
C TYR A 42 4.65 -8.88 14.21
N LEU A 43 3.48 -9.19 14.79
CA LEU A 43 3.16 -8.85 16.17
C LEU A 43 3.98 -9.65 17.18
N GLN A 44 4.16 -10.96 16.94
CA GLN A 44 5.01 -11.80 17.79
C GLN A 44 6.45 -11.32 17.74
N SER A 45 7.01 -11.06 16.56
CA SER A 45 8.39 -10.59 16.45
C SER A 45 8.59 -9.20 17.05
N ALA A 46 7.62 -8.29 16.94
CA ALA A 46 7.66 -7.03 17.66
C ALA A 46 7.70 -7.24 19.19
N SER A 47 6.88 -8.16 19.70
CA SER A 47 6.87 -8.51 21.13
C SER A 47 8.20 -9.14 21.59
N MET A 48 8.79 -10.04 20.79
CA MET A 48 10.08 -10.66 21.11
C MET A 48 11.24 -9.65 21.09
N LEU A 49 11.21 -8.68 20.17
CA LEU A 49 12.17 -7.57 20.16
C LEU A 49 12.10 -6.75 21.47
N LEU A 50 10.90 -6.42 21.94
CA LEU A 50 10.70 -5.69 23.21
C LEU A 50 11.16 -6.49 24.43
N GLN A 51 11.07 -7.82 24.37
CA GLN A 51 11.52 -8.73 25.42
C GLN A 51 13.03 -9.04 25.35
N GLY A 52 13.78 -8.50 24.39
CA GLY A 52 15.19 -8.80 24.20
C GLY A 52 15.49 -10.21 23.64
N LYS A 53 14.48 -10.89 23.09
CA LYS A 53 14.58 -12.25 22.53
C LYS A 53 14.94 -12.28 21.03
N GLY A 54 15.36 -11.14 20.48
CA GLY A 54 15.71 -10.98 19.08
C GLY A 54 14.52 -10.96 18.13
N TYR A 55 14.80 -11.01 16.82
CA TYR A 55 13.79 -11.01 15.76
C TYR A 55 13.26 -12.43 15.52
N THR A 56 12.53 -12.94 16.50
CA THR A 56 12.04 -14.32 16.56
C THR A 56 10.51 -14.39 16.65
N TYR A 57 9.94 -15.57 16.45
CA TYR A 57 8.53 -15.88 16.75
C TYR A 57 8.45 -17.26 17.40
N LEU A 58 7.30 -17.59 18.00
CA LEU A 58 7.11 -18.88 18.65
C LEU A 58 6.48 -19.87 17.66
N ASP A 59 7.15 -21.00 17.46
CA ASP A 59 6.61 -22.13 16.72
C ASP A 59 6.81 -23.41 17.53
N GLN A 60 5.71 -24.14 17.79
CA GLN A 60 5.71 -25.35 18.62
C GLN A 60 6.46 -25.20 19.97
N GLY A 61 6.39 -24.02 20.59
CA GLY A 61 7.06 -23.72 21.86
C GLY A 61 8.54 -23.34 21.75
N GLN A 62 9.12 -23.32 20.54
CA GLN A 62 10.50 -22.91 20.30
C GLN A 62 10.57 -21.52 19.67
N LEU A 63 11.61 -20.75 20.02
CA LEU A 63 11.89 -19.45 19.40
C LEU A 63 12.64 -19.65 18.09
N ILE A 64 12.01 -19.27 16.99
CA ILE A 64 12.58 -19.40 15.64
C ILE A 64 12.84 -18.01 15.07
N TRP A 65 13.96 -17.84 14.36
CA TRP A 65 14.25 -16.60 13.63
C TRP A 65 13.18 -16.33 12.58
N ASN A 66 12.65 -15.11 12.55
CA ASN A 66 11.63 -14.73 11.58
C ASN A 66 12.26 -14.39 10.21
N GLY A 67 12.56 -15.41 9.40
CA GLY A 67 13.00 -15.24 8.00
C GLY A 67 11.86 -14.96 7.01
N ILE A 68 10.60 -15.06 7.45
CA ILE A 68 9.42 -14.97 6.59
C ILE A 68 9.24 -13.55 6.05
N PHE A 69 9.42 -12.55 6.92
CA PHE A 69 9.35 -11.14 6.56
C PHE A 69 10.59 -10.39 7.05
N PRO A 70 11.01 -9.34 6.32
CA PRO A 70 12.04 -8.43 6.82
C PRO A 70 11.65 -7.74 8.13
N MET A 71 12.66 -7.42 8.96
CA MET A 71 12.45 -6.96 10.33
C MET A 71 11.82 -5.57 10.49
N GLY A 72 11.85 -4.73 9.47
CA GLY A 72 11.57 -3.30 9.54
C GLY A 72 10.16 -2.96 10.01
N TYR A 73 9.13 -3.68 9.56
CA TYR A 73 7.75 -3.41 10.04
C TYR A 73 7.57 -3.82 11.50
N SER A 74 8.05 -5.00 11.89
CA SER A 74 8.03 -5.46 13.30
C SER A 74 8.84 -4.56 14.22
N ALA A 75 9.99 -4.06 13.76
CA ALA A 75 10.81 -3.10 14.48
C ALA A 75 10.09 -1.75 14.63
N ALA A 76 9.38 -1.27 13.61
CA ALA A 76 8.55 -0.07 13.71
C ALA A 76 7.40 -0.25 14.72
N ILE A 77 6.76 -1.43 14.74
CA ILE A 77 5.73 -1.76 15.74
C ILE A 77 6.33 -1.74 17.15
N ALA A 78 7.48 -2.40 17.34
CA ALA A 78 8.17 -2.43 18.62
C ALA A 78 8.55 -1.01 19.08
N ALA A 79 9.13 -0.18 18.20
CA ALA A 79 9.49 1.19 18.52
C ALA A 79 8.28 2.03 18.95
N VAL A 80 7.17 1.96 18.21
CA VAL A 80 5.94 2.68 18.59
C VAL A 80 5.37 2.14 19.91
N SER A 81 5.36 0.83 20.11
CA SER A 81 4.89 0.21 21.36
C SER A 81 5.73 0.65 22.56
N TRP A 82 7.06 0.66 22.43
CA TRP A 82 7.98 1.13 23.46
C TRP A 82 7.80 2.63 23.79
N LEU A 83 7.67 3.48 22.77
CA LEU A 83 7.52 4.93 22.94
C LEU A 83 6.16 5.33 23.54
N SER A 84 5.09 4.63 23.18
CA SER A 84 3.72 5.01 23.54
C SER A 84 3.12 4.21 24.69
N GLY A 85 3.72 3.06 25.06
CA GLY A 85 3.14 2.09 25.97
C GLY A 85 1.96 1.31 25.39
N LEU A 86 1.62 1.50 24.11
CA LEU A 86 0.52 0.76 23.47
C LEU A 86 0.88 -0.74 23.32
N PRO A 87 -0.10 -1.66 23.51
CA PRO A 87 0.08 -3.06 23.12
C PRO A 87 0.45 -3.18 21.63
N VAL A 88 1.28 -4.17 21.29
CA VAL A 88 1.82 -4.35 19.92
C VAL A 88 0.75 -4.34 18.82
N LEU A 89 -0.45 -4.85 19.09
CA LEU A 89 -1.60 -4.79 18.17
C LEU A 89 -1.95 -3.34 17.82
N TRP A 90 -2.21 -2.50 18.81
CA TRP A 90 -2.58 -1.10 18.61
C TRP A 90 -1.41 -0.26 18.12
N ALA A 91 -0.19 -0.57 18.58
CA ALA A 91 1.02 0.02 18.03
C ALA A 91 1.15 -0.22 16.52
N SER A 92 0.76 -1.39 16.01
CA SER A 92 0.76 -1.65 14.57
C SER A 92 -0.23 -0.79 13.78
N LYS A 93 -1.41 -0.50 14.35
CA LYS A 93 -2.37 0.43 13.74
C LYS A 93 -1.82 1.85 13.74
N ALA A 94 -1.19 2.25 14.85
CA ALA A 94 -0.52 3.53 14.96
C ALA A 94 0.60 3.69 13.92
N VAL A 95 1.42 2.66 13.66
CA VAL A 95 2.42 2.68 12.57
C VAL A 95 1.78 2.98 11.22
N ASN A 96 0.68 2.29 10.86
CA ASN A 96 -0.01 2.51 9.59
C ASN A 96 -0.61 3.92 9.48
N LEU A 97 -1.19 4.43 10.56
CA LEU A 97 -1.79 5.77 10.62
C LEU A 97 -0.73 6.88 10.62
N LEU A 98 0.42 6.66 11.24
CA LEU A 98 1.58 7.54 11.13
C LEU A 98 2.14 7.55 9.71
N ALA A 99 2.11 6.41 9.01
CA ALA A 99 2.50 6.34 7.61
C ALA A 99 1.56 7.20 6.74
N SER A 100 0.23 7.15 6.92
CA SER A 100 -0.67 8.03 6.17
C SER A 100 -0.51 9.51 6.51
N GLY A 101 -0.31 9.85 7.78
CA GLY A 101 0.01 11.22 8.19
C GLY A 101 1.29 11.72 7.52
N THR A 102 2.33 10.89 7.49
CA THR A 102 3.60 11.17 6.79
C THR A 102 3.36 11.37 5.30
N PHE A 103 2.58 10.51 4.65
CA PHE A 103 2.23 10.64 3.25
C PHE A 103 1.55 11.98 2.94
N LEU A 104 0.53 12.37 3.70
CA LEU A 104 -0.14 13.66 3.52
C LEU A 104 0.82 14.84 3.76
N GLY A 105 1.74 14.72 4.72
CA GLY A 105 2.81 15.70 4.96
C GLY A 105 3.77 15.83 3.76
N LEU A 106 4.18 14.70 3.16
CA LEU A 106 4.99 14.70 1.93
C LEU A 106 4.25 15.35 0.78
N LEU A 107 2.95 15.04 0.61
CA LEU A 107 2.13 15.65 -0.43
C LEU A 107 2.03 17.17 -0.26
N TYR A 108 1.78 17.64 0.97
CA TYR A 108 1.76 19.06 1.29
C TYR A 108 3.08 19.72 0.93
N ARG A 109 4.19 19.12 1.36
CA ARG A 109 5.54 19.65 1.18
C ARG A 109 5.96 19.77 -0.28
N TRP A 110 5.55 18.81 -1.12
CA TRP A 110 5.99 18.71 -2.51
C TRP A 110 5.02 19.31 -3.53
N PHE A 111 3.72 19.32 -3.22
CA PHE A 111 2.68 19.69 -4.20
C PHE A 111 1.72 20.78 -3.71
N GLY A 112 1.80 21.20 -2.44
CA GLY A 112 0.89 22.17 -1.83
C GLY A 112 -0.46 21.56 -1.41
N THR A 113 -1.23 22.31 -0.62
CA THR A 113 -2.46 21.84 0.05
C THR A 113 -3.51 21.34 -0.92
N ARG A 114 -3.85 22.10 -1.97
CA ARG A 114 -4.96 21.71 -2.86
C ARG A 114 -4.70 20.35 -3.51
N ARG A 115 -3.51 20.16 -4.09
CA ARG A 115 -3.10 18.88 -4.68
C ARG A 115 -2.96 17.79 -3.63
N ALA A 116 -2.41 18.11 -2.47
CA ALA A 116 -2.28 17.16 -1.39
C ALA A 116 -3.64 16.63 -0.89
N VAL A 117 -4.65 17.49 -0.79
CA VAL A 117 -6.01 17.09 -0.38
C VAL A 117 -6.59 16.16 -1.44
N PHE A 118 -6.60 16.57 -2.72
CA PHE A 118 -7.13 15.75 -3.81
C PHE A 118 -6.42 14.40 -3.93
N SER A 119 -5.09 14.39 -3.95
CA SER A 119 -4.30 13.16 -3.98
C SER A 119 -4.45 12.32 -2.72
N GLY A 120 -4.65 12.94 -1.56
CA GLY A 120 -4.84 12.26 -0.28
C GLY A 120 -6.17 11.52 -0.16
N LEU A 121 -7.20 11.91 -0.94
CA LEU A 121 -8.50 11.23 -0.96
C LEU A 121 -8.40 9.76 -1.36
N ILE A 122 -7.31 9.31 -2.01
CA ILE A 122 -7.08 7.88 -2.27
C ILE A 122 -7.11 7.06 -0.97
N LEU A 123 -6.66 7.63 0.15
CA LEU A 123 -6.63 6.95 1.45
C LEU A 123 -8.02 6.63 1.98
N LEU A 124 -9.06 7.29 1.47
CA LEU A 124 -10.44 7.02 1.81
C LEU A 124 -11.08 5.96 0.90
N LEU A 125 -10.44 5.50 -0.18
CA LEU A 125 -11.03 4.43 -1.00
C LEU A 125 -11.07 3.12 -0.20
N GLY A 126 -12.15 2.36 -0.34
CA GLY A 126 -12.38 1.09 0.38
C GLY A 126 -11.17 0.14 0.43
N PRO A 127 -10.55 -0.21 -0.71
CA PRO A 127 -9.36 -1.06 -0.74
C PRO A 127 -8.20 -0.53 0.11
N PHE A 128 -7.95 0.79 0.10
CA PHE A 128 -6.90 1.41 0.90
C PHE A 128 -7.27 1.56 2.37
N LEU A 129 -8.53 1.84 2.72
CA LEU A 129 -8.99 1.78 4.11
C LEU A 129 -8.80 0.38 4.70
N LYS A 130 -9.18 -0.66 3.95
CA LYS A 130 -8.97 -2.07 4.31
C LYS A 130 -7.48 -2.38 4.49
N LEU A 131 -6.64 -1.95 3.54
CA LEU A 131 -5.20 -2.14 3.59
C LEU A 131 -4.57 -1.48 4.82
N TRP A 132 -4.98 -0.24 5.16
CA TRP A 132 -4.49 0.49 6.34
C TRP A 132 -5.02 -0.07 7.66
N ALA A 133 -6.24 -0.63 7.66
CA ALA A 133 -6.80 -1.31 8.82
C ALA A 133 -6.08 -2.62 9.13
N HIS A 134 -5.54 -3.33 8.14
CA HIS A 134 -4.79 -4.56 8.37
C HIS A 134 -3.43 -4.33 9.04
N THR A 135 -3.04 -5.22 9.95
CA THR A 135 -1.67 -5.25 10.53
C THR A 135 -0.71 -5.89 9.53
N TRP A 136 -0.33 -5.08 8.55
CA TRP A 136 0.38 -5.44 7.33
C TRP A 136 1.42 -4.37 7.03
N SER A 137 2.55 -4.75 6.42
CA SER A 137 3.66 -3.83 6.17
C SER A 137 3.43 -2.91 4.96
N GLU A 138 2.40 -3.18 4.15
CA GLU A 138 2.05 -2.47 2.93
C GLU A 138 1.86 -0.97 3.14
N PRO A 139 1.06 -0.47 4.10
CA PRO A 139 0.93 0.97 4.33
C PRO A 139 2.26 1.69 4.51
N LEU A 140 3.16 1.16 5.36
CA LEU A 140 4.48 1.73 5.56
C LEU A 140 5.32 1.64 4.28
N PHE A 141 5.30 0.48 3.60
CA PHE A 141 6.02 0.26 2.35
C PHE A 141 5.60 1.23 1.24
N LEU A 142 4.29 1.48 1.07
CA LEU A 142 3.76 2.38 0.04
C LEU A 142 4.22 3.82 0.22
N VAL A 143 4.27 4.30 1.47
CA VAL A 143 4.70 5.67 1.78
C VAL A 143 6.21 5.83 1.60
N LEU A 144 6.99 4.84 2.03
CA LEU A 144 8.43 4.79 1.74
C LEU A 144 8.69 4.75 0.23
N LEU A 145 7.91 3.96 -0.51
CA LEU A 145 8.05 3.82 -1.96
C LEU A 145 7.73 5.12 -2.66
N PHE A 146 6.64 5.78 -2.27
CA PHE A 146 6.26 7.07 -2.81
C PHE A 146 7.38 8.11 -2.61
N GLY A 147 7.92 8.17 -1.40
CA GLY A 147 9.01 9.10 -1.10
C GLY A 147 10.31 8.78 -1.82
N TRP A 148 10.67 7.49 -1.89
CA TRP A 148 11.83 7.02 -2.65
C TRP A 148 11.67 7.37 -4.13
N ALA A 149 10.54 7.04 -4.73
CA ALA A 149 10.27 7.29 -6.14
C ALA A 149 10.34 8.79 -6.47
N TYR A 150 9.69 9.63 -5.67
CA TYR A 150 9.73 11.08 -5.88
C TYR A 150 11.18 11.62 -5.86
N LEU A 151 11.97 11.25 -4.84
CA LEU A 151 13.36 11.71 -4.75
C LEU A 151 14.25 11.10 -5.83
N PHE A 152 14.05 9.82 -6.17
CA PHE A 152 14.92 9.08 -7.09
C PHE A 152 14.86 9.65 -8.51
N PHE A 153 13.68 10.10 -8.92
CA PHE A 153 13.44 10.67 -10.25
C PHE A 153 13.64 12.19 -10.29
N ASN A 154 13.27 12.93 -9.25
CA ASN A 154 13.30 14.41 -9.30
C ASN A 154 14.53 15.02 -8.61
N HIS A 155 15.13 14.32 -7.64
CA HIS A 155 16.23 14.82 -6.80
C HIS A 155 17.32 13.75 -6.59
N PRO A 156 17.92 13.19 -7.66
CA PRO A 156 18.87 12.10 -7.55
C PRO A 156 20.16 12.47 -6.80
N SER A 157 20.46 13.77 -6.64
CA SER A 157 21.57 14.25 -5.80
C SER A 157 21.34 14.06 -4.30
N HIS A 158 20.10 13.80 -3.85
CA HIS A 158 19.76 13.54 -2.44
C HIS A 158 20.04 12.07 -2.10
N TYR A 159 21.27 11.62 -2.33
CA TYR A 159 21.67 10.21 -2.21
C TYR A 159 21.51 9.66 -0.79
N LEU A 160 21.65 10.51 0.24
CA LEU A 160 21.63 10.09 1.64
C LEU A 160 20.20 9.75 2.11
N PRO A 161 19.16 10.60 1.90
CA PRO A 161 17.77 10.18 2.05
C PRO A 161 17.38 8.99 1.16
N LEU A 162 17.85 8.96 -0.09
CA LEU A 162 17.56 7.85 -1.00
C LEU A 162 18.09 6.52 -0.45
N PHE A 163 19.32 6.51 0.02
CA PHE A 163 19.96 5.35 0.64
C PHE A 163 19.10 4.81 1.79
N PHE A 164 18.71 5.67 2.75
CA PHE A 164 17.89 5.25 3.89
C PHE A 164 16.48 4.80 3.50
N LEU A 165 15.84 5.47 2.54
CA LEU A 165 14.54 5.03 2.02
C LEU A 165 14.65 3.67 1.32
N GLY A 166 15.70 3.44 0.54
CA GLY A 166 15.94 2.17 -0.13
C GLY A 166 16.21 1.03 0.86
N LEU A 167 17.04 1.27 1.88
CA LEU A 167 17.23 0.32 2.98
C LEU A 167 15.92 0.02 3.70
N SER A 168 15.14 1.05 4.00
CA SER A 168 13.85 0.90 4.68
C SER A 168 12.86 0.09 3.84
N LEU A 169 12.82 0.29 2.52
CA LEU A 169 11.97 -0.50 1.62
C LEU A 169 12.30 -1.99 1.67
N ILE A 170 13.59 -2.33 1.58
CA ILE A 170 14.09 -3.71 1.66
C ILE A 170 13.79 -4.32 3.04
N LEU A 171 14.02 -3.54 4.10
CA LEU A 171 13.78 -3.96 5.48
C LEU A 171 12.30 -4.04 5.85
N VAL A 172 11.39 -3.37 5.15
CA VAL A 172 9.95 -3.48 5.41
C VAL A 172 9.34 -4.63 4.60
N ARG A 173 9.82 -4.88 3.38
CA ARG A 173 9.38 -6.01 2.52
C ARG A 173 10.47 -6.48 1.57
N TYR A 174 10.56 -7.80 1.37
CA TYR A 174 11.46 -8.38 0.35
C TYR A 174 11.13 -7.90 -1.06
N ALA A 175 9.86 -7.59 -1.32
CA ALA A 175 9.43 -6.98 -2.58
C ALA A 175 10.17 -5.67 -2.87
N GLY A 176 10.68 -4.95 -1.85
CA GLY A 176 11.53 -3.76 -1.98
C GLY A 176 12.82 -3.98 -2.78
N LEU A 177 13.26 -5.23 -2.98
CA LEU A 177 14.39 -5.58 -3.83
C LEU A 177 14.27 -5.03 -5.27
N PHE A 178 13.05 -4.82 -5.76
CA PHE A 178 12.83 -4.32 -7.12
C PHE A 178 13.54 -2.98 -7.40
N ILE A 179 13.75 -2.15 -6.37
CA ILE A 179 14.41 -0.85 -6.52
C ILE A 179 15.88 -1.00 -6.92
N ILE A 180 16.53 -2.12 -6.57
CA ILE A 180 17.92 -2.39 -6.93
C ILE A 180 18.02 -2.56 -8.45
N SER A 181 17.19 -3.43 -9.01
CA SER A 181 17.13 -3.68 -10.46
C SER A 181 16.72 -2.42 -11.22
N LEU A 182 15.70 -1.69 -10.75
CA LEU A 182 15.28 -0.44 -11.34
C LEU A 182 16.40 0.61 -11.32
N SER A 183 17.08 0.77 -10.18
CA SER A 183 18.19 1.71 -10.05
C SER A 183 19.36 1.37 -10.97
N GLY A 184 19.71 0.09 -11.09
CA GLY A 184 20.74 -0.38 -12.01
C GLY A 184 20.42 -0.07 -13.48
N LEU A 185 19.19 -0.34 -13.92
CA LEU A 185 18.75 -0.03 -15.29
C LEU A 185 18.73 1.47 -15.57
N MET A 186 18.26 2.27 -14.62
CA MET A 186 18.25 3.73 -14.73
C MET A 186 19.68 4.31 -14.75
N ALA A 187 20.63 3.71 -14.03
CA ALA A 187 22.04 4.10 -14.09
C ALA A 187 22.63 3.84 -15.49
N ILE A 188 22.37 2.68 -16.08
CA ILE A 188 22.78 2.36 -17.46
C ILE A 188 22.18 3.38 -18.44
N GLN A 189 20.90 3.70 -18.29
CA GLN A 189 20.23 4.71 -19.12
C GLN A 189 20.88 6.09 -18.98
N ASP A 190 21.21 6.52 -17.76
CA ASP A 190 21.88 7.82 -17.54
C ASP A 190 23.28 7.87 -18.15
N PHE A 191 24.05 6.79 -18.09
CA PHE A 191 25.34 6.71 -18.77
C PHE A 191 25.18 6.83 -20.29
N ARG A 192 24.17 6.17 -20.88
CA ARG A 192 23.86 6.31 -22.31
C ARG A 192 23.43 7.73 -22.70
N GLN A 193 22.81 8.46 -21.77
CA GLN A 193 22.41 9.86 -21.95
C GLN A 193 23.50 10.87 -21.56
N MET A 194 24.73 10.42 -21.32
CA MET A 194 25.86 11.26 -20.88
C MET A 194 25.62 11.99 -19.54
N ARG A 195 24.67 11.53 -18.72
CA ARG A 195 24.39 12.05 -17.36
C ARG A 195 25.25 11.35 -16.32
N VAL A 196 26.57 11.40 -16.51
CA VAL A 196 27.56 10.57 -15.78
C VAL A 196 27.44 10.70 -14.25
N ASN A 197 27.25 11.91 -13.73
CA ASN A 197 27.16 12.12 -12.27
C ASN A 197 25.92 11.43 -11.66
N VAL A 198 24.77 11.54 -12.33
CA VAL A 198 23.52 10.88 -11.89
C VAL A 198 23.66 9.36 -12.02
N GLY A 199 24.24 8.88 -13.13
CA GLY A 199 24.51 7.45 -13.35
C GLY A 199 25.41 6.86 -12.27
N LYS A 200 26.49 7.56 -11.88
CA LYS A 200 27.39 7.14 -10.80
C LYS A 200 26.66 7.03 -9.45
N ILE A 201 25.83 8.01 -9.10
CA ILE A 201 25.05 7.98 -7.85
C ILE A 201 24.10 6.78 -7.84
N ARG A 202 23.32 6.59 -8.91
CA ARG A 202 22.36 5.48 -9.00
C ARG A 202 23.06 4.12 -8.98
N LEU A 203 24.19 3.97 -9.68
CA LEU A 203 25.00 2.76 -9.64
C LEU A 203 25.55 2.49 -8.23
N GLY A 204 26.07 3.52 -7.55
CA GLY A 204 26.56 3.41 -6.18
C GLY A 204 25.47 2.95 -5.21
N LEU A 205 24.27 3.55 -5.30
CA LEU A 205 23.10 3.12 -4.50
C LEU A 205 22.72 1.66 -4.79
N THR A 206 22.68 1.27 -6.08
CA THR A 206 22.41 -0.12 -6.49
C THR A 206 23.37 -1.11 -5.84
N LEU A 207 24.69 -0.84 -5.91
CA LEU A 207 25.70 -1.72 -5.36
C LEU A 207 25.62 -1.82 -3.84
N ILE A 208 25.42 -0.71 -3.14
CA ILE A 208 25.30 -0.70 -1.68
C ILE A 208 24.05 -1.46 -1.23
N TRP A 209 22.90 -1.24 -1.86
CA TRP A 209 21.69 -2.00 -1.54
C TRP A 209 21.85 -3.49 -1.86
N LEU A 210 22.56 -3.84 -2.94
CA LEU A 210 22.81 -5.23 -3.31
C LEU A 210 23.66 -5.94 -2.24
N VAL A 211 24.73 -5.29 -1.79
CA VAL A 211 25.58 -5.80 -0.71
C VAL A 211 24.77 -5.94 0.57
N PHE A 212 24.02 -4.91 0.97
CA PHE A 212 23.18 -4.95 2.17
C PHE A 212 22.17 -6.11 2.11
N PHE A 213 21.44 -6.24 1.00
CA PHE A 213 20.44 -7.28 0.85
C PHE A 213 21.07 -8.67 0.85
N GLY A 214 22.20 -8.85 0.14
CA GLY A 214 22.97 -10.10 0.18
C GLY A 214 23.40 -10.47 1.59
N SER A 215 23.93 -9.51 2.37
CA SER A 215 24.27 -9.73 3.78
C SER A 215 23.06 -10.08 4.64
N TYR A 216 21.90 -9.45 4.39
CA TYR A 216 20.66 -9.77 5.11
C TYR A 216 20.17 -11.20 4.81
N LEU A 217 20.27 -11.66 3.55
CA LEU A 217 19.94 -13.03 3.18
C LEU A 217 20.90 -14.05 3.80
N VAL A 218 22.20 -13.73 3.88
CA VAL A 218 23.17 -14.58 4.59
C VAL A 218 22.82 -14.67 6.07
N LEU A 219 22.44 -13.55 6.71
CA LEU A 219 22.00 -13.55 8.10
C LEU A 219 20.76 -14.45 8.30
N ASN A 220 19.76 -14.35 7.41
CA ASN A 220 18.61 -15.24 7.44
C ASN A 220 19.04 -16.71 7.35
N PHE A 221 19.86 -17.05 6.36
CA PHE A 221 20.32 -18.42 6.16
C PHE A 221 21.06 -18.96 7.38
N GLN A 222 21.93 -18.16 7.99
CA GLN A 222 22.65 -18.54 9.22
C GLN A 222 21.74 -18.74 10.42
N LYS A 223 20.62 -18.01 10.52
CA LYS A 223 19.73 -18.04 11.69
C LYS A 223 18.54 -18.98 11.55
N SER A 224 18.06 -19.24 10.35
CA SER A 224 16.88 -20.09 10.09
C SER A 224 17.15 -21.25 9.14
N GLY A 225 18.33 -21.37 8.54
CA GLY A 225 18.64 -22.37 7.51
C GLY A 225 18.00 -22.08 6.14
N LEU A 226 17.29 -20.96 6.01
CA LEU A 226 16.55 -20.55 4.81
C LEU A 226 16.96 -19.13 4.41
N TRP A 227 17.14 -18.88 3.11
CA TRP A 227 17.53 -17.56 2.60
C TRP A 227 16.45 -16.49 2.83
N PHE A 228 15.19 -16.85 2.55
CA PHE A 228 14.01 -16.02 2.73
C PHE A 228 12.76 -16.90 2.71
N GLY A 229 11.70 -16.44 3.37
CA GLY A 229 10.44 -17.19 3.38
C GLY A 229 10.51 -18.51 4.16
N GLY A 230 9.35 -19.11 4.38
CA GLY A 230 9.23 -20.53 4.70
C GLY A 230 8.61 -21.26 3.51
N GLU A 231 8.54 -22.60 3.54
CA GLU A 231 7.77 -23.38 2.57
C GLU A 231 6.28 -23.04 2.68
N ARG A 232 5.82 -21.97 2.02
CA ARG A 232 4.42 -21.56 2.05
C ARG A 232 3.58 -22.25 0.97
N PHE A 233 4.19 -22.62 -0.15
CA PHE A 233 3.49 -23.26 -1.26
C PHE A 233 4.36 -24.37 -1.85
N SER A 234 3.91 -25.60 -1.66
CA SER A 234 4.43 -26.78 -2.36
C SER A 234 3.57 -27.02 -3.60
N GLY A 235 4.10 -26.79 -4.79
CA GLY A 235 3.43 -27.19 -6.03
C GLY A 235 3.78 -26.34 -7.23
N ASP A 236 4.00 -27.01 -8.35
CA ASP A 236 4.12 -26.38 -9.66
C ASP A 236 2.75 -25.86 -10.10
N VAL A 237 2.60 -24.53 -10.14
CA VAL A 237 1.39 -23.89 -10.69
C VAL A 237 1.61 -23.72 -12.20
N PRO A 238 0.71 -24.20 -13.07
CA PRO A 238 0.81 -23.99 -14.52
C PRO A 238 0.99 -22.51 -14.89
N LEU A 239 1.78 -22.24 -15.92
CA LEU A 239 2.05 -20.89 -16.42
C LEU A 239 0.74 -20.16 -16.80
N SER A 240 -0.18 -20.87 -17.44
CA SER A 240 -1.51 -20.37 -17.81
C SER A 240 -2.30 -19.87 -16.60
N ASP A 241 -2.25 -20.62 -15.50
CA ASP A 241 -2.99 -20.29 -14.27
C ASP A 241 -2.35 -19.08 -13.60
N THR A 242 -1.02 -18.96 -13.65
CA THR A 242 -0.30 -17.78 -13.16
C THR A 242 -0.75 -16.51 -13.91
N PHE A 243 -0.80 -16.53 -15.25
CA PHE A 243 -1.28 -15.40 -16.03
C PHE A 243 -2.76 -15.09 -15.78
N LEU A 244 -3.61 -16.11 -15.66
CA LEU A 244 -5.02 -15.94 -15.35
C LEU A 244 -5.22 -15.30 -13.97
N LEU A 245 -4.48 -15.76 -12.95
CA LEU A 245 -4.52 -15.19 -11.60
C LEU A 245 -4.04 -13.74 -11.59
N PHE A 246 -2.98 -13.41 -12.33
CA PHE A 246 -2.52 -12.03 -12.52
C PHE A 246 -3.57 -11.16 -13.22
N GLY A 247 -4.20 -11.67 -14.27
CA GLY A 247 -5.28 -10.98 -14.97
C GLY A 247 -6.45 -10.68 -14.05
N LYS A 248 -6.91 -11.67 -13.27
CA LYS A 248 -7.96 -11.50 -12.25
C LYS A 248 -7.55 -10.48 -11.18
N GLY A 249 -6.31 -10.54 -10.71
CA GLY A 249 -5.75 -9.59 -9.75
C GLY A 249 -5.78 -8.15 -10.25
N LEU A 250 -5.29 -7.92 -11.47
CA LEU A 250 -5.30 -6.61 -12.11
C LEU A 250 -6.72 -6.09 -12.36
N LEU A 251 -7.65 -6.96 -12.74
CA LEU A 251 -9.06 -6.60 -12.88
C LEU A 251 -9.67 -6.20 -11.53
N ASN A 252 -9.37 -6.93 -10.45
CA ASN A 252 -9.81 -6.59 -9.09
C ASN A 252 -9.27 -5.24 -8.63
N GLU A 253 -8.05 -4.86 -8.98
CA GLU A 253 -7.55 -3.52 -8.67
C GLU A 253 -8.41 -2.42 -9.29
N LEU A 254 -9.03 -2.65 -10.45
CA LEU A 254 -9.95 -1.70 -11.07
C LEU A 254 -11.34 -1.66 -10.41
N LEU A 255 -11.67 -2.65 -9.58
CA LEU A 255 -12.95 -2.77 -8.88
C LEU A 255 -12.89 -2.06 -7.53
N LEU A 256 -13.13 -0.74 -7.54
CA LEU A 256 -13.15 0.08 -6.34
C LEU A 256 -14.31 -0.25 -5.40
N ALA A 257 -15.43 -0.73 -5.96
CA ALA A 257 -16.63 -0.98 -5.19
C ALA A 257 -16.62 -2.32 -4.44
N ARG A 258 -15.98 -3.37 -4.99
CA ARG A 258 -15.98 -4.73 -4.38
C ARG A 258 -14.95 -5.67 -5.01
N ASP A 259 -14.14 -6.33 -4.16
CA ASP A 259 -13.28 -7.46 -4.56
C ASP A 259 -14.13 -8.68 -5.01
N SER A 260 -13.68 -9.41 -6.03
CA SER A 260 -14.34 -10.62 -6.55
C SER A 260 -13.38 -11.80 -6.68
N ASP A 261 -13.86 -13.01 -6.39
CA ASP A 261 -13.15 -14.26 -6.70
C ASP A 261 -13.32 -14.70 -8.17
N PHE A 262 -14.24 -14.06 -8.90
CA PHE A 262 -14.70 -14.37 -10.26
C PHE A 262 -15.23 -15.80 -10.47
N THR A 263 -15.21 -16.65 -9.44
CA THR A 263 -15.73 -18.03 -9.50
C THR A 263 -17.22 -18.06 -9.21
N SER A 264 -17.69 -17.17 -8.35
CA SER A 264 -19.10 -17.11 -7.92
C SER A 264 -19.53 -15.66 -7.68
N PRO A 265 -19.60 -14.82 -8.73
CA PRO A 265 -20.04 -13.44 -8.56
C PRO A 265 -21.50 -13.39 -8.10
N ASP A 266 -21.73 -12.79 -6.93
CA ASP A 266 -23.08 -12.61 -6.38
C ASP A 266 -23.80 -11.40 -6.99
N LEU A 267 -25.10 -11.26 -6.69
CA LEU A 267 -25.90 -10.13 -7.17
C LEU A 267 -25.32 -8.77 -6.77
N LEU A 268 -24.79 -8.65 -5.55
CA LEU A 268 -24.24 -7.41 -5.04
C LEU A 268 -22.95 -7.01 -5.79
N PHE A 269 -22.14 -7.97 -6.24
CA PHE A 269 -21.02 -7.73 -7.16
C PHE A 269 -21.50 -7.11 -8.47
N TRP A 270 -22.51 -7.69 -9.12
CA TRP A 270 -23.02 -7.18 -10.40
C TRP A 270 -23.64 -5.79 -10.26
N LEU A 271 -24.38 -5.54 -9.18
CA LEU A 271 -24.92 -4.21 -8.87
C LEU A 271 -23.81 -3.19 -8.63
N ALA A 272 -22.77 -3.55 -7.87
CA ALA A 272 -21.62 -2.70 -7.62
C ALA A 272 -20.84 -2.39 -8.90
N LEU A 273 -20.64 -3.40 -9.77
CA LEU A 273 -19.99 -3.24 -11.07
C LEU A 273 -20.79 -2.31 -11.98
N LEU A 274 -22.11 -2.53 -12.10
CA LEU A 274 -22.99 -1.68 -12.90
C LEU A 274 -22.95 -0.23 -12.40
N ALA A 275 -23.09 -0.02 -11.08
CA ALA A 275 -23.00 1.30 -10.48
C ALA A 275 -21.64 1.95 -10.77
N GLN A 276 -20.54 1.21 -10.60
CA GLN A 276 -19.20 1.70 -10.89
C GLN A 276 -19.02 2.08 -12.37
N ILE A 277 -19.54 1.28 -13.31
CA ILE A 277 -19.50 1.59 -14.76
C ILE A 277 -20.28 2.86 -15.06
N LEU A 278 -21.48 3.04 -14.49
CA LEU A 278 -22.29 4.25 -14.67
C LEU A 278 -21.57 5.48 -14.13
N LEU A 279 -21.01 5.40 -12.92
CA LEU A 279 -20.27 6.48 -12.28
C LEU A 279 -19.01 6.84 -13.07
N PHE A 280 -18.24 5.85 -13.54
CA PHE A 280 -17.10 6.09 -14.41
C PHE A 280 -17.49 6.68 -15.75
N SER A 281 -18.62 6.27 -16.33
CA SER A 281 -19.11 6.84 -17.59
C SER A 281 -19.41 8.33 -17.45
N ILE A 282 -20.02 8.75 -16.34
CA ILE A 282 -20.25 10.17 -16.02
C ILE A 282 -18.91 10.92 -15.92
N LEU A 283 -17.94 10.36 -15.19
CA LEU A 283 -16.60 10.96 -15.03
C LEU A 283 -15.83 11.04 -16.35
N ILE A 284 -15.83 9.98 -17.15
CA ILE A 284 -15.12 9.90 -18.44
C ILE A 284 -15.75 10.83 -19.47
N ASN A 285 -17.08 10.94 -19.53
CA ASN A 285 -17.74 11.84 -20.47
C ASN A 285 -17.37 13.30 -20.19
N GLN A 286 -17.30 13.69 -18.91
CA GLN A 286 -16.82 15.02 -18.55
C GLN A 286 -15.33 15.19 -18.86
N TRP A 287 -14.51 14.16 -18.62
CA TRP A 287 -13.08 14.20 -18.92
C TRP A 287 -12.81 14.35 -20.42
N ARG A 288 -13.50 13.59 -21.29
CA ARG A 288 -13.34 13.67 -22.75
C ARG A 288 -13.61 15.08 -23.28
N ALA A 289 -14.59 15.80 -22.71
CA ALA A 289 -14.87 17.18 -23.09
C ALA A 289 -13.66 18.12 -22.89
N THR A 290 -12.77 17.81 -21.96
CA THR A 290 -11.59 18.63 -21.61
C THR A 290 -10.31 18.26 -22.37
N HIS A 291 -10.35 17.31 -23.31
CA HIS A 291 -9.29 16.95 -24.28
C HIS A 291 -7.87 16.63 -23.75
N PHE A 292 -7.62 16.55 -22.45
CA PHE A 292 -6.27 16.39 -21.92
C PHE A 292 -6.09 15.06 -21.19
N TRP A 293 -5.37 14.13 -21.82
CA TRP A 293 -4.73 12.98 -21.17
C TRP A 293 -3.25 13.31 -20.92
N PRO A 294 -2.92 14.03 -19.83
CA PRO A 294 -1.54 14.28 -19.51
C PRO A 294 -0.84 12.95 -19.18
N LYS A 295 0.38 12.78 -19.70
CA LYS A 295 1.24 11.67 -19.31
C LYS A 295 1.43 11.70 -17.78
N PRO A 296 1.27 10.56 -17.07
CA PRO A 296 1.53 10.51 -15.64
C PRO A 296 3.00 10.87 -15.37
N PRO A 297 3.32 11.47 -14.21
CA PRO A 297 4.71 11.75 -13.85
C PRO A 297 5.56 10.48 -13.90
N GLN A 298 6.79 10.58 -14.39
CA GLN A 298 7.68 9.43 -14.55
C GLN A 298 7.94 8.70 -13.23
N PHE A 299 8.05 9.44 -12.12
CA PHE A 299 8.24 8.87 -10.78
C PHE A 299 7.05 8.05 -10.28
N VAL A 300 5.91 8.12 -10.96
CA VAL A 300 4.73 7.30 -10.67
C VAL A 300 4.71 6.10 -11.60
N SER A 301 4.72 6.36 -12.91
CA SER A 301 4.50 5.32 -13.91
C SER A 301 5.64 4.30 -13.95
N ILE A 302 6.89 4.75 -13.94
CA ILE A 302 8.03 3.84 -14.07
C ILE A 302 8.10 2.87 -12.88
N PRO A 303 8.09 3.31 -11.61
CA PRO A 303 8.09 2.38 -10.47
C PRO A 303 6.87 1.47 -10.43
N ALA A 304 5.68 1.97 -10.77
CA ALA A 304 4.45 1.19 -10.75
C ALA A 304 4.48 0.02 -11.76
N PHE A 305 4.84 0.31 -13.02
CA PHE A 305 4.95 -0.72 -14.06
C PHE A 305 6.13 -1.65 -13.82
N PHE A 306 7.27 -1.13 -13.35
CA PHE A 306 8.42 -1.97 -13.05
C PHE A 306 8.14 -2.92 -11.89
N TYR A 307 7.44 -2.45 -10.84
CA TYR A 307 7.01 -3.30 -9.74
C TYR A 307 6.07 -4.41 -10.22
N LEU A 308 5.13 -4.12 -11.13
CA LEU A 308 4.24 -5.13 -11.70
C LEU A 308 5.03 -6.22 -12.45
N ILE A 309 5.97 -5.83 -13.31
CA ILE A 309 6.84 -6.77 -14.03
C ILE A 309 7.67 -7.59 -13.05
N PHE A 310 8.26 -6.94 -12.05
CA PHE A 310 9.04 -7.61 -11.01
C PHE A 310 8.20 -8.64 -10.24
N LEU A 311 6.97 -8.29 -9.84
CA LEU A 311 6.07 -9.19 -9.14
C LEU A 311 5.68 -10.40 -10.01
N LEU A 312 5.44 -10.19 -11.30
CA LEU A 312 5.17 -11.26 -12.26
C LEU A 312 6.38 -12.20 -12.37
N ILE A 313 7.59 -11.66 -12.56
CA ILE A 313 8.83 -12.46 -12.62
C ILE A 313 9.02 -13.26 -11.33
N LEU A 314 8.82 -12.63 -10.17
CA LEU A 314 8.91 -13.34 -8.90
C LEU A 314 7.93 -14.51 -8.82
N ARG A 315 6.69 -14.34 -9.30
CA ARG A 315 5.69 -15.42 -9.27
C ARG A 315 6.08 -16.60 -10.17
N LEU A 316 6.71 -16.30 -11.30
CA LEU A 316 7.18 -17.32 -12.25
C LEU A 316 8.33 -18.16 -11.68
N ILE A 317 9.14 -17.58 -10.79
CA ILE A 317 10.30 -18.26 -10.18
C ILE A 317 9.95 -18.88 -8.83
N SER A 318 9.00 -18.29 -8.09
CA SER A 318 8.60 -18.72 -6.76
C SER A 318 7.08 -18.56 -6.58
N PRO A 319 6.34 -19.66 -6.38
CA PRO A 319 4.91 -19.57 -6.14
C PRO A 319 4.63 -18.90 -4.77
N PHE A 320 3.82 -17.84 -4.76
CA PHE A 320 3.30 -17.19 -3.56
C PHE A 320 1.78 -17.00 -3.67
N ASP A 321 1.14 -16.21 -2.80
CA ASP A 321 -0.29 -15.94 -2.91
C ASP A 321 -0.70 -15.41 -4.29
N ALA A 322 -1.97 -15.62 -4.66
CA ALA A 322 -2.53 -14.94 -5.83
C ALA A 322 -2.36 -13.41 -5.68
N PRO A 323 -2.03 -12.69 -6.78
CA PRO A 323 -1.83 -11.24 -6.74
C PRO A 323 -3.15 -10.52 -6.48
N GLY A 324 -3.53 -10.41 -5.21
CA GLY A 324 -4.70 -9.64 -4.77
C GLY A 324 -4.36 -8.18 -4.48
N PHE A 325 -5.36 -7.43 -3.99
CA PHE A 325 -5.26 -6.00 -3.69
C PHE A 325 -4.05 -5.63 -2.81
N ARG A 326 -3.66 -6.57 -1.95
CA ARG A 326 -2.51 -6.44 -1.06
C ARG A 326 -1.18 -6.39 -1.81
N LEU A 327 -0.92 -7.37 -2.68
CA LEU A 327 0.36 -7.52 -3.38
C LEU A 327 0.52 -6.53 -4.54
N LEU A 328 -0.61 -6.20 -5.18
CA LEU A 328 -0.68 -5.23 -6.27
C LEU A 328 -0.82 -3.77 -5.77
N SER A 329 -0.98 -3.55 -4.47
CA SER A 329 -1.10 -2.20 -3.89
C SER A 329 -0.01 -1.20 -4.31
N PRO A 330 1.27 -1.55 -4.54
CA PRO A 330 2.25 -0.58 -5.02
C PRO A 330 1.96 -0.05 -6.44
N LEU A 331 1.41 -0.90 -7.31
CA LEU A 331 0.93 -0.49 -8.63
C LEU A 331 -0.29 0.42 -8.48
N SER A 332 -1.33 -0.06 -7.80
CA SER A 332 -2.60 0.66 -7.73
C SER A 332 -2.48 1.97 -6.94
N PHE A 333 -1.73 2.01 -5.84
CA PHE A 333 -1.49 3.22 -5.07
C PHE A 333 -0.83 4.32 -5.92
N LEU A 334 0.24 3.99 -6.66
CA LEU A 334 0.91 4.95 -7.53
C LEU A 334 0.00 5.39 -8.69
N VAL A 335 -0.69 4.45 -9.35
CA VAL A 335 -1.61 4.77 -10.45
C VAL A 335 -2.76 5.66 -9.98
N TYR A 336 -3.46 5.29 -8.90
CA TYR A 336 -4.55 6.09 -8.33
C TYR A 336 -4.08 7.45 -7.83
N TRP A 337 -2.91 7.51 -7.21
CA TRP A 337 -2.31 8.79 -6.87
C TRP A 337 -2.08 9.65 -8.10
N GLY A 338 -1.52 9.08 -9.17
CA GLY A 338 -1.27 9.78 -10.43
C GLY A 338 -2.55 10.31 -11.09
N ILE A 339 -3.65 9.53 -11.02
CA ILE A 339 -4.97 9.95 -11.48
C ILE A 339 -5.48 11.12 -10.61
N MET A 340 -5.50 10.97 -9.29
CA MET A 340 -6.00 12.01 -8.38
C MET A 340 -5.18 13.30 -8.44
N PHE A 341 -3.86 13.19 -8.63
CA PHE A 341 -2.98 14.33 -8.84
C PHE A 341 -3.37 15.16 -10.07
N LYS A 342 -3.91 14.50 -11.11
CA LYS A 342 -4.41 15.18 -12.31
C LYS A 342 -5.84 15.67 -12.14
N LEU A 343 -6.67 14.96 -11.39
CA LEU A 343 -8.06 15.37 -11.14
C LEU A 343 -8.17 16.71 -10.40
N GLU A 344 -7.12 17.17 -9.71
CA GLU A 344 -7.10 18.49 -9.06
C GLU A 344 -7.37 19.66 -10.03
N SER A 345 -6.96 19.55 -11.30
CA SER A 345 -7.17 20.60 -12.29
C SER A 345 -8.58 20.58 -12.91
N PHE A 346 -9.42 19.61 -12.55
CA PHE A 346 -10.76 19.47 -13.10
C PHE A 346 -11.77 20.26 -12.27
N ASN A 347 -12.61 21.03 -12.97
CA ASN A 347 -13.79 21.63 -12.37
C ASN A 347 -14.91 20.60 -12.37
N PHE A 348 -15.09 19.88 -11.26
CA PHE A 348 -16.18 18.94 -11.12
C PHE A 348 -17.52 19.67 -11.22
N THR A 349 -18.45 19.13 -12.00
CA THR A 349 -19.85 19.57 -11.94
C THR A 349 -20.48 19.06 -10.63
N LYS A 350 -21.64 19.60 -10.27
CA LYS A 350 -22.42 19.06 -9.15
C LYS A 350 -22.69 17.56 -9.33
N THR A 351 -23.06 17.15 -10.55
CA THR A 351 -23.34 15.74 -10.89
C THR A 351 -22.11 14.84 -10.72
N SER A 352 -20.94 15.24 -11.23
CA SER A 352 -19.73 14.42 -11.08
C SER A 352 -19.16 14.41 -9.67
N SER A 353 -19.36 15.49 -8.90
CA SER A 353 -19.05 15.51 -7.47
C SER A 353 -19.89 14.49 -6.71
N TRP A 354 -21.20 14.45 -6.95
CA TRP A 354 -22.07 13.43 -6.37
C TRP A 354 -21.74 12.02 -6.86
N ALA A 355 -21.34 11.87 -8.12
CA ALA A 355 -20.90 10.58 -8.64
C ALA A 355 -19.62 10.08 -7.92
N ALA A 356 -18.64 10.97 -7.72
CA ALA A 356 -17.42 10.63 -6.99
C ALA A 356 -17.70 10.28 -5.52
N ILE A 357 -18.61 11.01 -4.85
CA ILE A 357 -19.07 10.68 -3.49
C ILE A 357 -19.78 9.32 -3.49
N GLY A 358 -20.67 9.07 -4.45
CA GLY A 358 -21.36 7.78 -4.58
C GLY A 358 -20.37 6.62 -4.75
N LEU A 359 -19.34 6.78 -5.59
CA LEU A 359 -18.29 5.79 -5.78
C LEU A 359 -17.50 5.53 -4.48
N LEU A 360 -17.18 6.59 -3.74
CA LEU A 360 -16.52 6.48 -2.44
C LEU A 360 -17.38 5.70 -1.44
N LEU A 361 -18.66 6.05 -1.32
CA LEU A 361 -19.61 5.37 -0.42
C LEU A 361 -19.81 3.91 -0.82
N LEU A 362 -19.89 3.60 -2.11
CA LEU A 362 -19.95 2.22 -2.60
C LEU A 362 -18.70 1.43 -2.21
N SER A 363 -17.51 2.03 -2.30
CA SER A 363 -16.27 1.39 -1.85
C SER A 363 -16.25 1.11 -0.34
N TRP A 364 -16.94 1.92 0.46
CA TRP A 364 -17.05 1.72 1.91
C TRP A 364 -18.03 0.62 2.30
N LEU A 365 -19.05 0.35 1.48
CA LEU A 365 -19.96 -0.75 1.76
C LEU A 365 -19.24 -2.10 1.72
N HIS A 366 -18.19 -2.23 0.91
CA HIS A 366 -17.41 -3.47 0.81
C HIS A 366 -16.58 -3.80 2.05
N ILE A 367 -16.05 -2.79 2.75
CA ILE A 367 -15.17 -2.98 3.92
C ILE A 367 -15.92 -3.41 5.19
N LEU A 368 -17.24 -3.27 5.22
CA LEU A 368 -18.05 -3.74 6.34
C LEU A 368 -18.00 -5.28 6.45
N PRO A 369 -17.86 -5.81 7.68
CA PRO A 369 -17.85 -7.26 7.91
C PRO A 369 -19.14 -7.89 7.37
N GLN A 370 -19.02 -9.15 6.93
CA GLN A 370 -20.04 -9.99 6.27
C GLN A 370 -20.05 -9.93 4.74
N THR A 371 -20.29 -11.08 4.11
CA THR A 371 -20.19 -11.27 2.66
C THR A 371 -21.49 -10.99 1.92
N ASN A 372 -22.64 -11.22 2.57
CA ASN A 372 -23.96 -11.13 1.94
C ASN A 372 -24.72 -9.86 2.33
N LEU A 373 -25.49 -9.31 1.38
CA LEU A 373 -26.30 -8.10 1.62
C LEU A 373 -27.31 -8.29 2.75
N ASN A 374 -28.00 -9.44 2.79
CA ASN A 374 -29.01 -9.74 3.79
C ASN A 374 -28.41 -9.75 5.20
N THR A 375 -27.21 -10.32 5.36
CA THR A 375 -26.53 -10.31 6.66
C THR A 375 -26.11 -8.88 6.99
N LYS A 376 -25.54 -8.11 6.05
CA LYS A 376 -25.15 -6.71 6.28
C LYS A 376 -26.33 -5.85 6.74
N LEU A 377 -27.49 -5.99 6.10
CA LEU A 377 -28.71 -5.28 6.46
C LEU A 377 -29.21 -5.70 7.84
N ALA A 378 -29.20 -7.01 8.15
CA ALA A 378 -29.57 -7.51 9.47
C ALA A 378 -28.63 -7.00 10.57
N ALA A 379 -27.32 -7.00 10.33
CA ALA A 379 -26.32 -6.49 11.26
C ALA A 379 -26.44 -4.98 11.48
N GLY A 380 -26.65 -4.22 10.40
CA GLY A 380 -26.90 -2.77 10.48
C GLY A 380 -28.17 -2.46 11.27
N ALA A 381 -29.25 -3.20 11.04
CA ALA A 381 -30.50 -3.06 11.80
C ALA A 381 -30.31 -3.43 13.28
N ALA A 382 -29.54 -4.48 13.58
CA ALA A 382 -29.23 -4.88 14.96
C ALA A 382 -28.40 -3.82 15.70
N LEU A 383 -27.39 -3.23 15.05
CA LEU A 383 -26.58 -2.16 15.62
C LEU A 383 -27.41 -0.90 15.89
N LEU A 384 -28.27 -0.50 14.94
CA LEU A 384 -29.21 0.61 15.12
C LEU A 384 -30.15 0.37 16.30
N ARG A 385 -30.69 -0.84 16.45
CA ARG A 385 -31.53 -1.20 17.60
C ARG A 385 -30.77 -1.13 18.93
N GLN A 386 -29.50 -1.57 18.97
CA GLN A 386 -28.69 -1.43 20.18
C GLN A 386 -28.47 0.04 20.54
N ILE A 387 -28.07 0.88 19.58
CA ILE A 387 -27.83 2.31 19.81
C ILE A 387 -29.12 3.00 20.30
N LEU A 388 -30.26 2.69 19.68
CA LEU A 388 -31.56 3.25 20.07
C LEU A 388 -32.07 2.72 21.41
N ALA A 389 -31.59 1.58 21.90
CA ALA A 389 -31.96 1.06 23.22
C ALA A 389 -31.15 1.69 24.37
N PHE A 390 -30.07 2.42 24.06
CA PHE A 390 -29.26 3.17 25.03
C PHE A 390 -29.71 4.63 25.19
N HIS A 391 -30.74 5.05 24.46
CA HIS A 391 -31.38 6.36 24.53
C HIS A 391 -32.85 6.20 24.87
#